data_AF-A0AA47N2C0-F1
#
_entry.id   AF-A0AA47N2C0-F1
#
_cell.length_a   1.000
_cell.length_b   1.000
_cell.length_c   1.000
_cell.angle_alpha   90.00
_cell.angle_beta   90.00
_cell.angle_gamma   90.00
#
_symmetry.space_group_name_H-M   'P 1'
#
loop_
_entity.id
_entity.type
_entity.pdbx_description
1 polymer ?
#
loop_
_entity_poly.entity_id
_entity_poly.type
_entity_poly.pdbx_seq_one_letter_code
_entity_poly.pdbx_strand_id
1 'polypeptide(L)'
;MAAVLLVAGVFLLVLLYITLSQHSRKTQREPPGPTPLPVLGNLLQLDLNRLDLDLLNLSKKYGSVFTIHLGCTKVVVLSGYKTVKQGLVNQAKEFGDRCVTPIFHDFNKGNGILFSNGETWKEMRRFALTTLKNYGMGTNIIEEKIIKECHYVIETFENQKGNIQQWPTLGNTVFQLFT
;
A
#
# COMPACT_ATOMS: atom_id res chain seq x y z
N MET A 1 -15.82 -39.74 -16.21
CA MET A 1 -15.86 -39.05 -17.52
C MET A 1 -16.97 -38.01 -17.58
N ALA A 2 -18.26 -38.39 -17.51
CA ALA A 2 -19.38 -37.43 -17.59
C ALA A 2 -19.36 -36.30 -16.54
N ALA A 3 -19.11 -36.64 -15.26
CA ALA A 3 -19.01 -35.63 -14.19
C ALA A 3 -17.85 -34.64 -14.42
N VAL A 4 -16.71 -35.11 -14.93
CA VAL A 4 -15.54 -34.26 -15.24
C VAL A 4 -15.87 -33.29 -16.38
N LEU A 5 -16.56 -33.76 -17.42
CA LEU A 5 -17.00 -32.92 -18.54
C LEU A 5 -18.03 -31.86 -18.10
N LEU A 6 -18.94 -32.21 -17.19
CA LEU A 6 -19.90 -31.24 -16.63
C LEU A 6 -19.18 -30.16 -15.80
N VAL A 7 -18.25 -30.55 -14.94
CA VAL A 7 -17.47 -29.59 -14.14
C VAL A 7 -16.63 -28.68 -15.04
N ALA A 8 -15.97 -29.23 -16.06
CA ALA A 8 -15.22 -28.43 -17.04
C ALA A 8 -16.13 -27.48 -17.84
N GLY A 9 -17.31 -27.94 -18.24
CA GLY A 9 -18.30 -27.12 -18.95
C GLY A 9 -18.80 -25.95 -18.09
N VAL A 10 -19.13 -26.19 -16.82
CA VAL A 10 -19.52 -25.14 -15.87
C VAL A 10 -18.37 -24.14 -15.66
N PHE A 11 -17.14 -24.63 -15.48
CA PHE A 11 -15.98 -23.76 -15.32
C PHE A 11 -15.75 -22.85 -16.53
N LEU A 12 -15.86 -23.38 -17.76
CA LEU A 12 -15.76 -22.60 -18.98
C LEU A 12 -16.87 -21.56 -19.12
N LEU A 13 -18.12 -21.91 -18.76
CA LEU A 13 -19.23 -20.96 -18.75
C LEU A 13 -19.02 -19.83 -17.74
N VAL A 14 -18.49 -20.14 -16.56
CA VAL A 14 -18.14 -19.14 -15.54
C VAL A 14 -17.01 -18.23 -16.05
N LEU A 15 -15.95 -18.79 -16.64
CA LEU A 15 -14.88 -18.00 -17.24
C LEU A 15 -15.39 -17.09 -18.37
N LEU A 16 -16.25 -17.62 -19.25
CA LEU A 16 -16.86 -16.86 -20.33
C LEU A 16 -17.70 -15.71 -19.77
N TYR A 17 -18.55 -15.96 -18.77
CA TYR A 17 -19.33 -14.93 -18.11
C TYR A 17 -18.46 -13.83 -17.49
N ILE A 18 -17.37 -14.22 -16.81
CA ILE A 18 -16.41 -13.26 -16.24
C ILE A 18 -15.76 -12.41 -17.33
N THR A 19 -15.31 -13.03 -18.43
CA THR A 19 -14.66 -12.29 -19.53
C THR A 19 -15.60 -11.30 -20.21
N LEU A 20 -16.86 -11.70 -20.47
CA LEU A 20 -17.88 -10.84 -21.05
C LEU A 20 -18.25 -9.69 -20.11
N SER A 21 -18.37 -9.96 -18.81
CA SER A 21 -18.63 -8.94 -17.78
C SER A 21 -17.49 -7.92 -17.69
N GLN A 22 -16.23 -8.38 -17.70
CA GLN A 22 -15.06 -7.50 -17.72
C GLN A 22 -14.99 -6.67 -19.00
N HIS A 23 -15.34 -7.25 -20.16
CA HIS A 23 -15.34 -6.54 -21.44
C HIS A 23 -16.46 -5.48 -21.49
N SER A 24 -17.66 -5.79 -21.03
CA SER A 24 -18.78 -4.84 -20.96
C SER A 24 -18.50 -3.67 -20.02
N ARG A 25 -17.59 -3.83 -19.05
CA ARG A 25 -17.16 -2.77 -18.12
C ARG A 25 -16.08 -1.85 -18.69
N LYS A 26 -15.50 -2.15 -19.86
CA LYS A 26 -14.64 -1.20 -20.59
C LYS A 26 -15.48 -0.03 -21.08
N THR A 27 -15.73 0.91 -20.19
CA THR A 27 -16.23 2.24 -20.59
C THR A 27 -15.12 2.94 -21.38
N GLN A 28 -15.48 3.73 -22.39
CA GLN A 28 -14.54 4.41 -23.30
C GLN A 28 -13.55 5.41 -22.64
N ARG A 29 -13.55 5.53 -21.31
CA ARG A 29 -12.83 6.59 -20.57
C ARG A 29 -11.77 6.08 -19.60
N GLU A 30 -11.46 4.79 -19.60
CA GLU A 30 -10.48 4.24 -18.67
C GLU A 30 -9.04 4.44 -19.17
N PRO A 31 -8.06 4.66 -18.27
CA PRO A 31 -6.66 4.73 -18.67
C PRO A 31 -6.18 3.43 -19.33
N PRO A 32 -5.29 3.53 -20.33
CA PRO A 32 -4.78 2.36 -21.04
C PRO A 32 -4.02 1.42 -20.09
N GLY A 33 -3.83 0.15 -20.49
CA GLY A 33 -3.10 -0.81 -19.66
C GLY A 33 -3.01 -2.20 -20.30
N PRO A 34 -2.18 -3.08 -19.72
CA PRO A 34 -2.07 -4.47 -20.18
C PRO A 34 -3.39 -5.22 -20.02
N THR A 35 -3.71 -6.08 -21.00
CA THR A 35 -4.95 -6.86 -20.98
C THR A 35 -4.92 -7.86 -19.81
N PRO A 36 -5.88 -7.78 -18.88
CA PRO A 36 -5.92 -8.66 -17.71
C PRO A 36 -6.37 -10.07 -18.08
N LEU A 37 -5.85 -11.07 -17.36
CA LEU A 37 -6.36 -12.43 -17.39
C LEU A 37 -7.62 -12.55 -16.52
N PRO A 38 -8.54 -13.48 -16.85
CA PRO A 38 -9.71 -13.74 -16.01
C PRO A 38 -9.28 -14.13 -14.59
N VAL A 39 -9.94 -13.55 -13.58
CA VAL A 39 -9.69 -13.76 -12.12
C VAL A 39 -8.32 -13.27 -11.62
N LEU A 40 -7.21 -13.63 -12.28
CA LEU A 40 -5.84 -13.29 -11.86
C LEU A 40 -5.41 -11.87 -12.22
N GLY A 41 -6.09 -11.23 -13.18
CA GLY A 41 -5.69 -9.90 -13.65
C GLY A 41 -4.33 -9.92 -14.34
N ASN A 42 -3.45 -8.99 -13.97
CA ASN A 42 -2.10 -8.87 -14.50
C ASN A 42 -1.04 -9.52 -13.58
N LEU A 43 -1.44 -10.28 -12.54
CA LEU A 43 -0.49 -10.86 -11.58
C LEU A 43 0.56 -11.77 -12.22
N LEU A 44 0.20 -12.55 -13.25
CA LEU A 44 1.15 -13.40 -13.98
C LEU A 44 2.04 -12.62 -14.97
N GLN A 45 1.67 -11.37 -15.26
CA GLN A 45 2.38 -10.48 -16.18
C GLN A 45 3.32 -9.53 -15.44
N LEU A 46 3.33 -9.56 -14.11
CA LEU A 46 4.10 -8.68 -13.23
C LEU A 46 5.00 -9.53 -12.33
N ASP A 47 6.27 -9.17 -12.23
CA ASP A 47 7.17 -9.68 -11.20
C ASP A 47 6.89 -8.94 -9.89
N LEU A 48 6.21 -9.61 -8.95
CA LEU A 48 5.87 -9.05 -7.65
C LEU A 48 7.11 -8.76 -6.78
N ASN A 49 8.26 -9.39 -7.06
CA ASN A 49 9.51 -9.10 -6.34
C ASN A 49 10.15 -7.79 -6.82
N ARG A 50 9.90 -7.39 -8.07
CA ARG A 50 10.45 -6.20 -8.72
C ARG A 50 9.36 -5.35 -9.38
N LEU A 51 8.25 -5.20 -8.67
CA LEU A 51 7.07 -4.51 -9.16
C LEU A 51 7.37 -3.05 -9.55
N ASP A 52 8.30 -2.41 -8.84
CA ASP A 52 8.80 -1.07 -9.16
C ASP A 52 9.33 -0.94 -10.60
N LEU A 53 10.13 -1.91 -11.05
CA LEU A 53 10.69 -1.92 -12.40
C LEU A 53 9.62 -2.18 -13.45
N ASP A 54 8.71 -3.11 -13.19
CA ASP A 54 7.64 -3.44 -14.11
C ASP A 54 6.65 -2.29 -14.28
N LEU A 55 6.25 -1.64 -13.18
CA LEU A 55 5.42 -0.45 -13.25
C LEU A 55 6.12 0.69 -14.00
N LEU A 56 7.44 0.85 -13.82
CA LEU A 56 8.21 1.82 -14.60
C LEU A 56 8.20 1.48 -16.09
N ASN A 57 8.42 0.22 -16.47
CA ASN A 57 8.38 -0.24 -17.86
C ASN A 57 6.99 -0.08 -18.49
N LEU A 58 5.93 -0.41 -17.74
CA LEU A 58 4.55 -0.17 -18.15
C LEU A 58 4.26 1.32 -18.32
N SER A 59 4.80 2.19 -17.46
CA SER A 59 4.63 3.63 -17.61
C SER A 59 5.28 4.19 -18.87
N LYS A 60 6.40 3.61 -19.33
CA LYS A 60 7.02 3.96 -20.62
C LYS A 60 6.16 3.52 -21.80
N LYS A 61 5.43 2.41 -21.67
CA LYS A 61 4.60 1.82 -22.73
C LYS A 61 3.20 2.44 -22.83
N TYR A 62 2.55 2.65 -21.70
CA TYR A 62 1.15 3.08 -21.61
C TYR A 62 1.00 4.55 -21.19
N GLY A 63 2.09 5.21 -20.82
CA GLY A 63 2.12 6.61 -20.41
C GLY A 63 2.07 6.80 -18.90
N SER A 64 1.92 8.06 -18.49
CA SER A 64 2.01 8.47 -17.10
C SER A 64 0.80 8.09 -16.24
N VAL A 65 -0.33 7.73 -16.86
CA VAL A 65 -1.52 7.20 -16.19
C VAL A 65 -1.94 5.93 -16.90
N PHE A 66 -1.93 4.81 -16.19
CA PHE A 66 -2.31 3.51 -16.75
C PHE A 66 -2.99 2.62 -15.73
N THR A 67 -3.71 1.61 -16.20
CA THR A 67 -4.48 0.68 -15.37
C THR A 67 -3.80 -0.68 -15.31
N ILE A 68 -3.71 -1.27 -14.12
CA ILE A 68 -3.36 -2.68 -13.91
C ILE A 68 -4.45 -3.36 -13.06
N HIS A 69 -4.49 -4.67 -13.08
CA HIS A 69 -5.39 -5.49 -12.28
C HIS A 69 -4.57 -6.42 -11.39
N LEU A 70 -4.70 -6.25 -10.08
CA LEU A 70 -4.10 -7.14 -9.08
C LEU A 70 -5.18 -8.13 -8.63
N GLY A 71 -5.23 -9.30 -9.27
CA GLY A 71 -6.32 -10.25 -9.10
C GLY A 71 -7.63 -9.65 -9.61
N CYS A 72 -8.63 -9.62 -8.73
CA CYS A 72 -9.93 -9.00 -8.99
C CYS A 72 -9.96 -7.48 -8.74
N THR A 73 -8.88 -6.90 -8.22
CA THR A 73 -8.82 -5.48 -7.86
C THR A 73 -8.20 -4.67 -9.00
N LYS A 74 -8.92 -3.68 -9.48
CA LYS A 74 -8.42 -2.72 -10.47
C LYS A 74 -7.65 -1.59 -9.78
N VAL A 75 -6.47 -1.26 -10.31
CA VAL A 75 -5.58 -0.23 -9.78
C VAL A 75 -5.18 0.72 -10.91
N VAL A 76 -5.33 2.02 -10.67
CA VAL A 76 -4.81 3.07 -11.56
C VAL A 76 -3.47 3.54 -11.01
N VAL A 77 -2.44 3.46 -11.85
CA VAL A 77 -1.07 3.83 -11.50
C VAL A 77 -0.80 5.23 -12.03
N LEU A 78 -0.36 6.12 -11.13
CA LEU A 78 0.12 7.46 -11.47
C LEU A 78 1.65 7.44 -11.47
N SER A 79 2.26 7.71 -12.61
CA SER A 79 3.71 7.74 -12.79
C SER A 79 4.18 9.14 -13.21
N GLY A 80 5.35 9.53 -12.70
CA GLY A 80 5.99 10.81 -12.99
C GLY A 80 5.48 11.98 -12.13
N TYR A 81 6.38 12.92 -11.87
CA TYR A 81 6.14 14.04 -10.95
C TYR A 81 4.87 14.83 -11.24
N LYS A 82 4.65 15.23 -12.50
CA LYS A 82 3.49 16.07 -12.90
C LYS A 82 2.17 15.37 -12.57
N THR A 83 2.04 14.10 -12.94
CA THR A 83 0.84 13.29 -12.72
C THR A 83 0.59 13.03 -11.25
N VAL A 84 1.63 12.63 -10.51
CA VAL A 84 1.52 12.35 -9.07
C VAL A 84 1.14 13.60 -8.31
N LYS A 85 1.75 14.75 -8.63
CA LYS A 85 1.38 16.04 -8.05
C LYS A 85 -0.07 16.41 -8.39
N GLN A 86 -0.49 16.23 -9.63
CA GLN A 86 -1.85 16.52 -10.05
C GLN A 86 -2.88 15.67 -9.27
N GLY A 87 -2.63 14.38 -9.09
CA GLY A 87 -3.51 13.49 -8.34
C GLY A 87 -3.47 13.77 -6.83
N LEU A 88 -2.30 13.62 -6.21
CA LEU A 88 -2.17 13.60 -4.75
C LEU A 88 -2.13 14.98 -4.09
N VAL A 89 -1.82 16.05 -4.83
CA VAL A 89 -1.76 17.42 -4.29
C VAL A 89 -2.92 18.25 -4.83
N ASN A 90 -3.02 18.39 -6.15
CA ASN A 90 -4.03 19.28 -6.73
C ASN A 90 -5.46 18.71 -6.60
N GLN A 91 -5.59 17.38 -6.53
CA GLN A 91 -6.86 16.67 -6.34
C GLN A 91 -6.86 15.86 -5.03
N ALA A 92 -6.15 16.36 -4.00
CA ALA A 92 -5.97 15.66 -2.72
C ALA A 92 -7.28 15.26 -2.02
N LYS A 93 -8.40 15.95 -2.28
CA LYS A 93 -9.71 15.56 -1.74
C LYS A 93 -10.26 14.28 -2.38
N GLU A 94 -10.05 14.09 -3.68
CA GLU A 94 -10.55 12.94 -4.43
C GLU A 94 -9.64 11.71 -4.27
N PHE A 95 -8.32 11.94 -4.16
CA PHE A 95 -7.30 10.88 -4.01
C PHE A 95 -6.76 10.72 -2.58
N GLY A 96 -7.40 11.38 -1.61
CA GLY A 96 -6.95 11.37 -0.21
C GLY A 96 -7.31 10.09 0.55
N ASP A 97 -8.25 9.31 0.04
CA ASP A 97 -8.70 8.08 0.65
C ASP A 97 -7.71 6.93 0.41
N ARG A 98 -7.65 6.02 1.39
CA ARG A 98 -6.83 4.80 1.35
C ARG A 98 -7.66 3.58 1.00
N CYS A 99 -7.05 2.69 0.24
CA CYS A 99 -7.56 1.35 0.05
C CYS A 99 -7.37 0.54 1.33
N VAL A 100 -8.39 0.48 2.18
CA VAL A 100 -8.37 -0.34 3.39
C VAL A 100 -8.76 -1.78 3.03
N THR A 101 -7.79 -2.68 2.99
CA THR A 101 -8.08 -4.11 2.77
C THR A 101 -8.85 -4.68 3.96
N PRO A 102 -9.70 -5.71 3.78
CA PRO A 102 -10.46 -6.34 4.87
C PRO A 102 -9.61 -6.73 6.08
N ILE A 103 -8.39 -7.22 5.87
CA ILE A 103 -7.45 -7.60 6.94
C ILE A 103 -7.17 -6.42 7.89
N PHE A 104 -6.89 -5.23 7.34
CA PHE A 104 -6.66 -4.03 8.16
C PHE A 104 -7.94 -3.49 8.81
N HIS A 105 -9.08 -3.70 8.16
CA HIS A 105 -10.36 -3.35 8.75
C HIS A 105 -10.68 -4.26 9.95
N ASP A 106 -10.42 -5.55 9.87
CA ASP A 106 -10.66 -6.48 10.99
C ASP A 106 -9.74 -6.17 12.19
N PHE A 107 -8.50 -5.77 11.91
CA PHE A 107 -7.54 -5.40 12.94
C PHE A 107 -7.91 -4.09 13.68
N ASN A 108 -8.28 -3.04 12.94
CA ASN A 108 -8.51 -1.71 13.52
C ASN A 108 -9.99 -1.31 13.63
N LYS A 109 -10.92 -2.11 13.11
CA LYS A 109 -12.37 -1.82 13.02
C LYS A 109 -12.68 -0.45 12.41
N GLY A 110 -11.90 -0.05 11.41
CA GLY A 110 -12.02 1.26 10.74
C GLY A 110 -11.40 2.45 11.50
N ASN A 111 -10.73 2.21 12.64
CA ASN A 111 -10.08 3.24 13.44
C ASN A 111 -8.58 3.38 13.13
N GLY A 112 -7.95 4.35 13.77
CA GLY A 112 -6.51 4.62 13.68
C GLY A 112 -6.17 5.72 12.68
N ILE A 113 -4.87 5.98 12.50
CA ILE A 113 -4.37 7.07 11.63
C ILE A 113 -3.89 6.52 10.27
N LEU A 114 -3.58 5.23 10.19
CA LEU A 114 -2.96 4.59 9.02
C LEU A 114 -3.98 3.96 8.06
N PHE A 115 -5.03 3.30 8.56
CA PHE A 115 -5.97 2.50 7.77
C PHE A 115 -7.44 2.92 8.01
N SER A 116 -7.69 4.22 8.06
CA SER A 116 -9.02 4.82 8.21
C SER A 116 -9.24 5.90 7.13
N ASN A 117 -10.49 6.24 6.85
CA ASN A 117 -10.86 7.30 5.91
C ASN A 117 -11.93 8.21 6.53
N GLY A 118 -12.30 9.27 5.82
CA GLY A 118 -13.38 10.17 6.25
C GLY A 118 -13.06 10.94 7.53
N GLU A 119 -14.08 11.21 8.34
CA GLU A 119 -13.96 12.08 9.50
C GLU A 119 -13.15 11.45 10.64
N THR A 120 -13.32 10.14 10.87
CA THR A 120 -12.53 9.36 11.84
C THR A 120 -11.03 9.56 11.62
N TRP A 121 -10.57 9.50 10.37
CA TRP A 121 -9.16 9.74 10.07
C TRP A 121 -8.73 11.18 10.39
N LYS A 122 -9.55 12.18 9.98
CA LYS A 122 -9.21 13.59 10.19
C LYS A 122 -9.08 13.92 11.66
N GLU A 123 -10.01 13.46 12.49
CA GLU A 123 -10.00 13.64 13.94
C GLU A 123 -8.76 13.02 14.57
N MET A 124 -8.49 11.74 14.30
CA MET A 124 -7.34 11.03 14.86
C MET A 124 -6.01 11.61 14.40
N ARG A 125 -5.90 12.00 13.12
CA ARG A 125 -4.70 12.66 12.60
C ARG A 125 -4.47 14.01 13.27
N ARG A 126 -5.52 14.83 13.41
CA ARG A 126 -5.43 16.15 14.07
C ARG A 126 -5.01 16.00 15.52
N PHE A 127 -5.63 15.07 16.25
CA PHE A 127 -5.28 14.76 17.63
C PHE A 127 -3.81 14.35 17.74
N ALA A 128 -3.36 13.35 16.97
CA ALA A 128 -1.99 12.85 17.04
C ALA A 128 -0.95 13.91 16.68
N LEU A 129 -1.17 14.69 15.62
CA LEU A 129 -0.24 15.77 15.26
C LEU A 129 -0.16 16.87 16.32
N THR A 130 -1.29 17.20 16.96
CA THR A 130 -1.31 18.19 18.05
C THR A 130 -0.55 17.66 19.27
N THR A 131 -0.84 16.42 19.66
CA THR A 131 -0.16 15.75 20.77
C THR A 131 1.35 15.64 20.53
N LEU A 132 1.78 15.19 19.34
CA LEU A 132 3.21 15.09 19.01
C LEU A 132 3.91 16.46 19.09
N LYS A 133 3.29 17.53 18.60
CA LYS A 133 3.83 18.89 18.75
C LYS A 133 3.94 19.31 20.22
N ASN A 134 2.93 19.02 21.04
CA ASN A 134 2.96 19.31 22.47
C ASN A 134 4.05 18.52 23.21
N TYR A 135 4.40 17.32 22.73
CA TYR A 135 5.53 16.53 23.21
C TYR A 135 6.91 16.99 22.69
N GLY A 136 6.95 18.10 21.93
CA GLY A 136 8.20 18.68 21.44
C GLY A 136 8.64 18.16 20.06
N MET A 137 7.76 17.54 19.27
CA MET A 137 8.09 17.15 17.89
C MET A 137 8.47 18.39 17.07
N GLY A 138 9.67 18.36 16.49
CA GLY A 138 10.25 19.50 15.76
C GLY A 138 10.90 20.55 16.65
N THR A 139 11.15 20.25 17.92
CA THR A 139 11.90 21.08 18.87
C THR A 139 13.16 20.35 19.36
N ASN A 140 14.03 21.08 20.06
CA ASN A 140 15.24 20.53 20.67
C ASN A 140 14.97 19.40 21.69
N ILE A 141 13.78 19.36 22.31
CA ILE A 141 13.41 18.30 23.27
C ILE A 141 13.48 16.91 22.63
N ILE A 142 12.95 16.77 21.40
CA ILE A 142 12.99 15.50 20.68
C ILE A 142 14.38 15.26 20.09
N GLU A 143 15.08 16.31 19.68
CA GLU A 143 16.47 16.21 19.21
C GLU A 143 17.39 15.62 20.30
N GLU A 144 17.33 16.13 21.52
CA GLU A 144 18.10 15.63 22.66
C GLU A 144 17.80 14.16 22.96
N LYS A 145 16.52 13.76 22.87
CA LYS A 145 16.13 12.35 23.01
C LYS A 145 16.71 11.49 21.90
N ILE A 146 16.65 11.93 20.64
CA ILE A 146 17.23 11.20 19.50
C ILE A 146 18.75 11.03 19.70
N ILE A 147 19.46 12.09 20.11
CA ILE A 147 20.91 12.04 20.38
C ILE A 147 21.21 11.03 21.49
N LYS A 148 20.42 11.03 22.56
CA LYS A 148 20.55 10.07 23.66
C LYS A 148 20.38 8.63 23.18
N GLU A 149 19.34 8.34 22.39
CA GLU A 149 19.12 7.00 21.83
C GLU A 149 20.25 6.59 20.87
N CYS A 150 20.82 7.54 20.11
CA CYS A 150 21.98 7.27 19.26
C CYS A 150 23.22 6.86 20.08
N HIS A 151 23.51 7.55 21.19
CA HIS A 151 24.61 7.15 22.08
C HIS A 151 24.40 5.75 22.65
N TYR A 152 23.17 5.43 23.07
CA TYR A 152 22.83 4.09 23.56
C TYR A 152 23.06 3.00 22.49
N VAL A 153 22.67 3.28 21.24
CA VAL A 153 22.90 2.38 20.11
C VAL A 153 24.40 2.19 19.85
N ILE A 154 25.20 3.26 19.87
CA ILE A 154 26.66 3.19 19.68
C ILE A 154 27.32 2.35 20.77
N GLU A 155 27.01 2.64 22.04
CA GLU A 155 27.56 1.89 23.18
C GLU A 155 27.20 0.40 23.09
N THR A 156 25.97 0.08 22.67
CA THR A 156 25.55 -1.30 22.46
C THR A 156 26.39 -2.00 21.38
N PHE A 157 26.66 -1.32 20.26
CA PHE A 157 27.49 -1.87 19.18
C PHE A 157 28.94 -2.09 19.61
N GLU A 158 29.53 -1.15 20.36
CA GLU A 158 30.89 -1.25 20.87
C GLU A 158 31.05 -2.42 21.85
N ASN A 159 30.10 -2.56 22.77
CA ASN A 159 30.07 -3.65 23.75
C ASN A 159 29.90 -5.03 23.09
N GLN A 160 29.21 -5.11 21.96
CA GLN A 160 29.03 -6.34 21.19
C GLN A 160 30.19 -6.66 20.24
N LYS A 161 31.25 -5.83 20.18
CA LYS A 161 32.43 -5.99 19.31
C LYS A 161 32.05 -6.29 17.84
N GLY A 162 30.95 -5.71 17.37
CA GLY A 162 30.46 -5.92 15.99
C GLY A 162 29.72 -7.25 15.75
N ASN A 163 29.38 -8.03 16.77
CA ASN A 163 28.57 -9.24 16.61
C ASN A 163 27.07 -8.91 16.66
N ILE A 164 26.47 -8.70 15.48
CA ILE A 164 25.08 -8.21 15.30
C ILE A 164 24.02 -9.29 15.62
N GLN A 165 24.41 -10.53 15.92
CA GLN A 165 23.47 -11.63 16.17
C GLN A 165 22.65 -11.49 17.46
N GLN A 166 23.07 -10.63 18.40
CA GLN A 166 22.34 -10.33 19.63
C GLN A 166 21.79 -8.90 19.62
N TRP A 167 21.10 -8.49 18.58
CA TRP A 167 20.28 -7.29 18.69
C TRP A 167 19.14 -7.58 19.69
N PRO A 168 19.07 -6.92 20.86
CA PRO A 168 17.81 -6.94 21.60
C PRO A 168 16.78 -6.37 20.63
N THR A 169 15.66 -7.06 20.43
CA THR A 169 14.58 -6.60 19.57
C THR A 169 14.16 -5.19 20.01
N LEU A 170 14.77 -4.15 19.42
CA LEU A 170 14.50 -2.74 19.76
C LEU A 170 13.02 -2.40 19.62
N GLY A 171 12.29 -3.21 18.83
CA GLY A 171 10.83 -3.21 18.80
C GLY A 171 10.21 -3.30 20.19
N ASN A 172 10.70 -4.14 21.10
CA ASN A 172 10.18 -4.28 22.46
C ASN A 172 10.52 -3.09 23.37
N THR A 173 11.74 -2.55 23.28
CA THR A 173 12.16 -1.42 24.14
C THR A 173 11.43 -0.13 23.74
N VAL A 174 11.25 0.11 22.43
CA VAL A 174 10.46 1.24 21.95
C VAL A 174 8.98 1.04 22.29
N PHE A 175 8.43 -0.18 22.21
CA PHE A 175 7.03 -0.43 22.62
C PHE A 175 6.80 -0.20 24.11
N GLN A 176 7.76 -0.58 24.97
CA GLN A 176 7.66 -0.37 26.42
C GLN A 176 7.84 1.09 26.85
N LEU A 177 8.48 1.93 26.04
CA LEU A 177 8.56 3.38 26.31
C LEU A 177 7.25 4.13 25.99
N PHE A 178 6.28 3.48 25.34
CA PHE A 178 4.98 4.05 24.97
C PHE A 178 3.76 3.40 25.69
N THR A 179 3.98 2.45 26.60
CA THR A 179 2.99 1.94 27.58
C THR A 179 3.39 2.33 28.99
#